data_AF-A0A2K3LXJ4-F1
#
_entry.id   AF-A0A2K3LXJ4-F1
#
_cell.length_a   1.000
_cell.length_b   1.000
_cell.length_c   1.000
_cell.angle_alpha   90.00
_cell.angle_beta   90.00
_cell.angle_gamma   90.00
#
_symmetry.space_group_name_H-M   'P 1'
#
loop_
_entity.id
_entity.type
_entity.pdbx_description
1 polymer ?
#
loop_
_entity_poly.entity_id
_entity_poly.type
_entity_poly.pdbx_seq_one_letter_code
_entity_poly.pdbx_strand_id
1 'polypeptide(L)'
;MASKKPWRIIPRPLLETILNNHAQRHRVHQPLVLHGPRGVGKTTLILERLLNNWNNGPHITGYVDFADSIKAQTSPWASWSNSPPPSLSDCRKNLDQCLEAMAEKALRLGAITSRQIFTSLNKWHGLTTALKRVLNDSGSRKGSPAALWDRAVFVMGKECSGDEIDRVLGFGDKQKSVLSVEEGLYFKESVLALKLAKKVIEIQQGFRVNAIANMNRTGGFSRSLTHSSTDWPVLLLDLLSQAAEIDHFQPKLVINNIEVLKHATVDDEFSVSGPLYHDSLIWRIIALGANERQIDIH
;
A
#
# COMPACT_ATOMS: atom_id res chain seq x y z
N MET A 1 8.67 -32.63 -0.45
CA MET A 1 9.77 -31.65 -0.30
C MET A 1 9.78 -30.77 -1.54
N ALA A 2 9.27 -29.54 -1.48
CA ALA A 2 9.25 -28.64 -2.62
C ALA A 2 10.68 -28.14 -2.91
N SER A 3 11.16 -28.31 -4.14
CA SER A 3 12.48 -27.85 -4.55
C SER A 3 12.58 -26.33 -4.38
N LYS A 4 13.45 -25.86 -3.47
CA LYS A 4 13.85 -24.45 -3.38
C LYS A 4 14.61 -24.12 -4.67
N LYS A 5 13.89 -23.62 -5.69
CA LYS A 5 14.56 -22.97 -6.83
C LYS A 5 15.38 -21.81 -6.25
N PRO A 6 16.70 -21.76 -6.50
CA PRO A 6 17.49 -20.61 -6.09
C PRO A 6 16.92 -19.36 -6.79
N TRP A 7 16.85 -18.26 -6.03
CA TRP A 7 16.43 -16.96 -6.56
C TRP A 7 17.28 -16.59 -7.78
N ARG A 8 16.64 -15.96 -8.77
CA ARG A 8 17.31 -15.62 -10.04
C ARG A 8 18.29 -14.47 -9.78
N ILE A 9 19.59 -14.75 -9.86
CA ILE A 9 20.62 -13.72 -9.74
C ILE A 9 20.60 -12.85 -11.01
N ILE A 10 20.35 -11.55 -10.85
CA ILE A 10 20.38 -10.58 -11.95
C ILE A 10 21.72 -9.82 -11.89
N PRO A 11 22.58 -9.92 -12.92
CA PRO A 11 23.82 -9.16 -12.97
C PRO A 11 23.55 -7.65 -12.87
N ARG A 12 24.36 -6.94 -12.09
CA ARG A 12 24.22 -5.50 -11.87
C ARG A 12 24.13 -4.66 -13.16
N PRO A 13 24.90 -4.91 -14.24
CA PRO A 13 24.73 -4.16 -15.48
C PRO A 13 23.38 -4.38 -16.16
N LEU A 14 22.83 -5.61 -16.05
CA LEU A 14 21.51 -5.94 -16.59
C LEU A 14 20.41 -5.25 -15.79
N LEU A 15 20.54 -5.25 -14.47
CA LEU A 15 19.70 -4.48 -13.56
C LEU A 15 19.70 -2.99 -13.90
N GLU A 16 20.87 -2.38 -13.97
CA GLU A 16 21.06 -0.96 -14.32
C GLU A 16 20.43 -0.65 -15.70
N THR A 17 20.53 -1.58 -16.66
CA THR A 17 19.90 -1.45 -17.98
C THR A 17 18.38 -1.54 -17.92
N ILE A 18 17.80 -2.47 -17.14
CA ILE A 18 16.35 -2.60 -16.97
C ILE A 18 15.80 -1.35 -16.28
N LEU A 19 16.46 -0.88 -15.22
CA LEU A 19 16.09 0.35 -14.52
C LEU A 19 16.20 1.56 -15.45
N ASN A 20 17.31 1.75 -16.16
CA ASN A 20 17.45 2.84 -17.13
C ASN A 20 16.36 2.80 -18.22
N ASN A 21 16.01 1.62 -18.73
CA ASN A 21 14.89 1.49 -19.66
C ASN A 21 13.55 1.85 -19.02
N HIS A 22 13.31 1.47 -17.76
CA HIS A 22 12.12 1.86 -17.02
C HIS A 22 12.08 3.38 -16.77
N ALA A 23 13.22 4.01 -16.54
CA ALA A 23 13.37 5.46 -16.41
C ALA A 23 12.97 6.21 -17.68
N GLN A 24 13.38 5.66 -18.82
CA GLN A 24 13.29 6.34 -20.12
C GLN A 24 12.01 5.98 -20.88
N ARG A 25 11.33 4.89 -20.53
CA ARG A 25 10.09 4.47 -21.19
C ARG A 25 8.86 4.94 -20.43
N HIS A 26 7.92 5.54 -21.15
CA HIS A 26 6.71 6.13 -20.59
C HIS A 26 5.66 5.13 -20.10
N ARG A 27 5.79 3.83 -20.40
CA ARG A 27 4.79 2.81 -20.08
C ARG A 27 5.36 1.68 -19.23
N VAL A 28 4.98 1.65 -17.97
CA VAL A 28 5.16 0.46 -17.11
C VAL A 28 3.84 0.14 -16.46
N HIS A 29 3.29 -1.02 -16.81
CA HIS A 29 1.94 -1.45 -16.45
C HIS A 29 1.74 -1.80 -14.96
N GLN A 30 2.80 -1.78 -14.13
CA GLN A 30 2.74 -2.12 -12.70
C GLN A 30 3.85 -1.38 -11.90
N PRO A 31 3.69 -1.21 -10.57
CA PRO A 31 4.69 -0.54 -9.76
C PRO A 31 5.96 -1.37 -9.62
N LEU A 32 7.13 -0.76 -9.82
CA LEU A 32 8.41 -1.44 -9.58
C LEU A 32 8.64 -1.59 -8.08
N VAL A 33 8.74 -2.84 -7.60
CA VAL A 33 9.12 -3.13 -6.22
C VAL A 33 10.59 -3.52 -6.16
N LEU A 34 11.38 -2.73 -5.42
CA LEU A 34 12.79 -3.02 -5.18
C LEU A 34 13.01 -3.42 -3.72
N HIS A 35 13.42 -4.67 -3.50
CA HIS A 35 13.73 -5.16 -2.16
C HIS A 35 15.05 -5.92 -2.12
N GLY A 36 15.63 -6.02 -0.92
CA GLY A 36 16.92 -6.69 -0.68
C GLY A 36 17.64 -6.16 0.56
N PRO A 37 18.83 -6.71 0.89
CA PRO A 37 19.49 -6.39 2.15
C PRO A 37 19.93 -4.93 2.35
N ARG A 38 20.15 -4.46 3.60
CA ARG A 38 20.76 -3.14 3.84
C ARG A 38 22.18 -3.12 3.28
N GLY A 39 22.58 -2.01 2.67
CA GLY A 39 23.96 -1.83 2.17
C GLY A 39 24.23 -2.39 0.77
N VAL A 40 23.30 -3.15 0.17
CA VAL A 40 23.44 -3.63 -1.24
C VAL A 40 23.28 -2.50 -2.29
N GLY A 41 23.21 -1.26 -1.82
CA GLY A 41 23.15 -0.08 -2.68
C GLY A 41 21.82 0.14 -3.37
N LYS A 42 20.69 -0.43 -2.93
CA LYS A 42 19.35 -0.18 -3.54
C LYS A 42 19.01 1.31 -3.57
N THR A 43 19.15 1.94 -2.40
CA THR A 43 18.95 3.37 -2.24
C THR A 43 19.99 4.14 -3.04
N THR A 44 21.28 3.82 -2.96
CA THR A 44 22.37 4.47 -3.72
C THR A 44 22.21 4.32 -5.25
N LEU A 45 21.72 3.19 -5.74
CA LEU A 45 21.49 2.90 -7.16
C LEU A 45 20.36 3.79 -7.71
N ILE A 46 19.29 3.97 -6.93
CA ILE A 46 18.20 4.88 -7.26
C ILE A 46 18.68 6.33 -7.00
N LEU A 47 18.87 6.68 -5.72
CA LEU A 47 19.81 7.65 -5.09
C LEU A 47 20.70 8.52 -6.01
N GLU A 48 21.79 7.91 -6.43
CA GLU A 48 23.00 8.64 -6.84
C GLU A 48 23.34 8.41 -8.31
N ARG A 49 22.68 7.45 -8.98
CA ARG A 49 22.99 7.08 -10.38
C ARG A 49 21.83 7.22 -11.35
N LEU A 50 20.59 6.97 -10.93
CA LEU A 50 19.43 6.93 -11.83
C LEU A 50 18.47 8.13 -11.62
N LEU A 51 18.67 8.92 -10.56
CA LEU A 51 17.58 9.67 -9.92
C LEU A 51 17.18 11.01 -10.50
N ASN A 52 18.02 11.69 -11.27
CA ASN A 52 17.68 13.06 -11.68
C ASN A 52 16.33 13.13 -12.40
N ASN A 53 15.88 12.03 -13.03
CA ASN A 53 14.60 11.96 -13.75
C ASN A 53 13.52 11.09 -13.07
N TRP A 54 13.83 10.34 -12.00
CA TRP A 54 12.90 9.33 -11.40
C TRP A 54 11.89 9.88 -10.39
N ASN A 55 12.09 11.12 -9.94
CA ASN A 55 11.12 11.87 -9.15
C ASN A 55 10.53 13.06 -9.92
N ASN A 56 10.85 13.16 -11.23
CA ASN A 56 10.24 14.12 -12.12
C ASN A 56 9.05 13.47 -12.81
N GLY A 57 8.01 14.27 -13.10
CA GLY A 57 6.79 13.77 -13.74
C GLY A 57 7.11 13.01 -15.04
N PRO A 58 6.53 11.82 -15.29
CA PRO A 58 5.36 11.19 -14.63
C PRO A 58 5.70 10.24 -13.46
N HIS A 59 6.94 10.20 -12.97
CA HIS A 59 7.39 9.20 -12.02
C HIS A 59 7.15 9.59 -10.55
N ILE A 60 6.74 8.62 -9.74
CA ILE A 60 6.63 8.74 -8.28
C ILE A 60 7.29 7.55 -7.61
N THR A 61 8.12 7.81 -6.60
CA THR A 61 8.78 6.76 -5.83
C THR A 61 8.43 6.89 -4.34
N GLY A 62 7.92 5.82 -3.75
CA GLY A 62 7.78 5.64 -2.31
C GLY A 62 8.96 4.85 -1.74
N TYR A 63 9.40 5.22 -0.55
CA TYR A 63 10.51 4.56 0.14
C TYR A 63 10.04 4.13 1.54
N VAL A 64 10.22 2.86 1.84
CA VAL A 64 9.95 2.28 3.15
C VAL A 64 11.21 1.58 3.63
N ASP A 65 11.63 1.87 4.85
CA ASP A 65 12.68 1.11 5.53
C ASP A 65 12.17 0.64 6.88
N PHE A 66 11.96 -0.68 7.02
CA PHE A 66 11.48 -1.27 8.27
C PHE A 66 12.51 -1.24 9.40
N ALA A 67 13.76 -0.88 9.10
CA ALA A 67 14.81 -0.70 10.11
C ALA A 67 15.02 0.78 10.51
N ASP A 68 14.25 1.74 10.00
CA ASP A 68 14.48 3.17 10.26
C ASP A 68 14.29 3.56 11.75
N SER A 69 13.38 2.89 12.45
CA SER A 69 13.19 3.09 13.90
C SER A 69 14.35 2.54 14.74
N ILE A 70 15.17 1.64 14.17
CA ILE A 70 16.35 1.07 14.81
C ILE A 70 17.53 2.03 14.56
N LYS A 71 17.44 3.25 15.10
CA LYS A 71 18.47 4.32 14.94
C LYS A 71 19.78 4.07 15.69
N ALA A 72 19.91 2.94 16.38
CA ALA A 72 21.12 2.58 17.08
C ALA A 72 21.60 1.23 16.59
N GLN A 73 22.51 1.22 15.61
CA GLN A 73 23.74 0.43 15.59
C GLN A 73 24.28 0.32 14.17
N THR A 74 25.55 0.67 14.01
CA THR A 74 26.41 0.47 12.82
C THR A 74 26.69 -1.01 12.51
N SER A 75 25.83 -1.91 12.97
CA SER A 75 26.08 -3.34 12.93
C SER A 75 25.61 -3.95 11.59
N PRO A 76 26.35 -4.90 11.02
CA PRO A 76 25.96 -5.60 9.81
C PRO A 76 24.64 -6.36 10.00
N TRP A 77 23.95 -6.66 8.90
CA TRP A 77 22.67 -7.40 8.83
C TRP A 77 22.59 -8.64 9.76
N ALA A 78 23.71 -9.28 10.04
CA ALA A 78 23.81 -10.46 10.91
C ALA A 78 23.64 -10.16 12.42
N SER A 79 23.62 -8.89 12.85
CA SER A 79 23.63 -8.51 14.28
C SER A 79 22.27 -8.01 14.80
N TRP A 80 21.18 -8.20 14.06
CA TRP A 80 19.83 -7.85 14.51
C TRP A 80 19.38 -8.61 15.76
N SER A 81 20.08 -9.69 16.15
CA SER A 81 19.87 -10.38 17.42
C SER A 81 20.09 -9.50 18.65
N ASN A 82 20.86 -8.41 18.53
CA ASN A 82 21.29 -7.58 19.66
C ASN A 82 20.56 -6.22 19.73
N SER A 83 19.65 -5.95 18.80
CA SER A 83 18.81 -4.75 18.79
C SER A 83 17.38 -5.11 19.14
N PRO A 84 16.65 -4.28 19.91
CA PRO A 84 15.25 -4.54 20.15
C PRO A 84 14.50 -4.58 18.81
N PRO A 85 13.72 -5.63 18.54
CA PRO A 85 12.93 -5.70 17.32
C PRO A 85 11.91 -4.56 17.28
N PRO A 86 11.61 -4.00 16.09
CA PRO A 86 10.64 -2.93 15.98
C PRO A 86 9.23 -3.48 16.21
N SER A 87 8.33 -2.59 16.60
CA SER A 87 6.91 -2.89 16.65
C SER A 87 6.38 -3.18 15.24
N LEU A 88 5.52 -4.19 15.13
CA LEU A 88 4.81 -4.48 13.89
C LEU A 88 3.82 -3.38 13.55
N SER A 89 3.15 -2.77 14.55
CA SER A 89 2.23 -1.66 14.31
C SER A 89 2.94 -0.45 13.69
N ASP A 90 4.14 -0.12 14.15
CA ASP A 90 4.98 0.94 13.58
C ASP A 90 5.42 0.61 12.14
N CYS A 91 5.85 -0.63 11.90
CA CYS A 91 6.22 -1.08 10.56
C CYS A 91 5.05 -0.96 9.59
N ARG A 92 3.86 -1.44 9.99
CA ARG A 92 2.62 -1.34 9.22
C ARG A 92 2.28 0.11 8.92
N LYS A 93 2.30 0.97 9.94
CA LYS A 93 2.01 2.40 9.81
C LYS A 93 2.94 3.08 8.81
N ASN A 94 4.24 2.78 8.84
CA ASN A 94 5.20 3.34 7.88
C ASN A 94 4.91 2.92 6.44
N LEU A 95 4.59 1.65 6.21
CA LEU A 95 4.19 1.14 4.89
C LEU A 95 2.88 1.79 4.41
N ASP A 96 1.87 1.81 5.28
CA ASP A 96 0.55 2.35 4.98
C ASP A 96 0.64 3.84 4.65
N GLN A 97 1.37 4.64 5.43
CA GLN A 97 1.57 6.07 5.18
C GLN A 97 2.31 6.32 3.87
N CYS A 98 3.32 5.51 3.54
CA CYS A 98 4.04 5.64 2.27
C CYS A 98 3.11 5.37 1.08
N LEU A 99 2.34 4.29 1.15
CA LEU A 99 1.41 3.90 0.09
C LEU A 99 0.23 4.89 -0.04
N GLU A 100 -0.29 5.39 1.09
CA GLU A 100 -1.31 6.43 1.13
C GLU A 100 -0.82 7.70 0.45
N ALA A 101 0.38 8.19 0.79
CA ALA A 101 0.95 9.37 0.15
C ALA A 101 1.13 9.20 -1.38
N MET A 102 1.43 7.97 -1.83
CA MET A 102 1.48 7.66 -3.26
C MET A 102 0.10 7.67 -3.91
N ALA A 103 -0.90 7.06 -3.26
CA ALA A 103 -2.28 7.00 -3.75
C ALA A 103 -2.92 8.40 -3.76
N GLU A 104 -2.65 9.25 -2.76
CA GLU A 104 -3.10 10.65 -2.73
C GLU A 104 -2.52 11.45 -3.90
N LYS A 105 -1.25 11.25 -4.24
CA LYS A 105 -0.66 11.87 -5.43
C LYS A 105 -1.32 11.36 -6.72
N ALA A 106 -1.65 10.06 -6.80
CA ALA A 106 -2.39 9.51 -7.94
C ALA A 106 -3.81 10.10 -8.04
N LEU A 107 -4.49 10.32 -6.91
CA LEU A 107 -5.78 11.00 -6.83
C LEU A 107 -5.70 12.44 -7.35
N ARG A 108 -4.67 13.21 -6.94
CA ARG A 108 -4.44 14.58 -7.44
C ARG A 108 -4.23 14.65 -8.95
N LEU A 109 -3.63 13.60 -9.51
CA LEU A 109 -3.39 13.48 -10.95
C LEU A 109 -4.59 12.91 -11.71
N GLY A 110 -5.69 12.57 -11.02
CA GLY A 110 -6.87 11.97 -11.62
C GLY A 110 -6.68 10.52 -12.08
N ALA A 111 -5.59 9.86 -11.65
CA ALA A 111 -5.26 8.50 -12.05
C ALA A 111 -6.03 7.43 -11.25
N ILE A 112 -6.58 7.79 -10.09
CA ILE A 112 -7.45 6.94 -9.27
C ILE A 112 -8.81 7.62 -9.12
N THR A 113 -9.88 6.85 -9.28
CA THR A 113 -11.27 7.30 -9.17
C THR A 113 -12.03 6.56 -8.07
N SER A 114 -13.10 7.16 -7.55
CA SER A 114 -14.05 6.54 -6.62
C SER A 114 -14.52 5.15 -7.09
N ARG A 115 -14.82 5.01 -8.39
CA ARG A 115 -15.26 3.74 -9.01
C ARG A 115 -14.16 2.67 -9.02
N GLN A 116 -12.91 3.04 -9.30
CA GLN A 116 -11.78 2.09 -9.25
C GLN A 116 -11.55 1.61 -7.81
N ILE A 117 -11.65 2.52 -6.83
CA ILE A 117 -11.55 2.18 -5.40
C ILE A 117 -12.63 1.18 -5.01
N PHE A 118 -13.90 1.48 -5.33
CA PHE A 118 -15.01 0.57 -5.07
C PHE A 118 -14.81 -0.79 -5.73
N THR A 119 -14.45 -0.82 -7.01
CA THR A 119 -14.30 -2.05 -7.77
C THR A 119 -13.17 -2.93 -7.22
N SER A 120 -12.01 -2.33 -6.93
CA SER A 120 -10.87 -3.03 -6.34
C SER A 120 -11.18 -3.57 -4.94
N LEU A 121 -11.87 -2.79 -4.12
CA LEU A 121 -12.27 -3.22 -2.79
C LEU A 121 -13.34 -4.33 -2.85
N ASN A 122 -14.38 -4.18 -3.67
CA ASN A 122 -15.48 -5.14 -3.78
C ASN A 122 -15.05 -6.48 -4.39
N LYS A 123 -13.98 -6.50 -5.20
CA LYS A 123 -13.38 -7.73 -5.74
C LYS A 123 -12.91 -8.68 -4.64
N TRP A 124 -12.33 -8.13 -3.56
CA TRP A 124 -11.69 -8.92 -2.51
C TRP A 124 -12.50 -8.97 -1.21
N HIS A 125 -13.47 -8.07 -1.03
CA HIS A 125 -14.18 -7.88 0.23
C HIS A 125 -15.70 -7.88 0.08
N GLY A 126 -16.40 -8.54 1.01
CA GLY A 126 -17.86 -8.40 1.16
C GLY A 126 -18.22 -7.08 1.86
N LEU A 127 -18.61 -6.06 1.09
CA LEU A 127 -18.75 -4.69 1.59
C LEU A 127 -20.05 -4.42 2.36
N THR A 128 -21.11 -5.18 2.07
CA THR A 128 -22.48 -4.87 2.52
C THR A 128 -22.59 -4.62 4.03
N THR A 129 -22.06 -5.52 4.85
CA THR A 129 -22.15 -5.41 6.31
C THR A 129 -21.36 -4.23 6.86
N ALA A 130 -20.16 -3.99 6.32
CA ALA A 130 -19.32 -2.88 6.74
C ALA A 130 -19.95 -1.54 6.34
N LEU A 131 -20.47 -1.42 5.11
CA LEU A 131 -21.15 -0.22 4.64
C LEU A 131 -22.43 0.09 5.41
N LYS A 132 -23.23 -0.93 5.77
CA LYS A 132 -24.38 -0.74 6.66
C LYS A 132 -23.98 -0.19 8.02
N ARG A 133 -22.85 -0.66 8.57
CA ARG A 133 -22.31 -0.17 9.84
C ARG A 133 -21.80 1.28 9.71
N VAL A 134 -21.17 1.65 8.60
CA VAL A 134 -20.79 3.05 8.32
C VAL A 134 -22.03 3.95 8.25
N LEU A 135 -23.12 3.47 7.65
CA LEU A 135 -24.36 4.22 7.49
C LEU A 135 -25.24 4.25 8.75
N ASN A 136 -24.84 3.59 9.84
CA ASN A 136 -25.68 3.33 11.02
C ASN A 136 -27.05 2.74 10.64
N ASP A 137 -27.11 1.96 9.55
CA ASP A 137 -28.34 1.40 9.01
C ASP A 137 -28.57 0.01 9.62
N SER A 138 -29.35 -0.05 10.69
CA SER A 138 -29.79 -1.30 11.35
C SER A 138 -30.88 -2.04 10.57
N GLY A 139 -31.33 -1.49 9.44
CA GLY A 139 -32.46 -2.00 8.67
C GLY A 139 -32.13 -3.09 7.65
N SER A 140 -33.17 -3.85 7.26
CA SER A 140 -33.13 -4.85 6.19
C SER A 140 -33.06 -4.26 4.78
N ARG A 141 -32.84 -2.94 4.63
CA ARG A 141 -32.77 -2.27 3.33
C ARG A 141 -31.79 -3.03 2.43
N LYS A 142 -32.36 -3.70 1.43
CA LYS A 142 -31.65 -4.44 0.39
C LYS A 142 -31.12 -3.39 -0.60
N GLY A 143 -29.91 -2.90 -0.33
CA GLY A 143 -29.16 -2.10 -1.28
C GLY A 143 -28.09 -2.97 -1.94
N SER A 144 -27.84 -2.76 -3.23
CA SER A 144 -26.63 -3.30 -3.86
C SER A 144 -25.39 -2.70 -3.17
N PRO A 145 -24.24 -3.40 -3.16
CA PRO A 145 -22.99 -2.85 -2.60
C PRO A 145 -22.63 -1.48 -3.19
N ALA A 146 -22.90 -1.27 -4.49
CA ALA A 146 -22.67 0.01 -5.17
C ALA A 146 -23.59 1.13 -4.63
N ALA A 147 -24.89 0.88 -4.48
CA ALA A 147 -25.80 1.89 -3.94
C ALA A 147 -25.48 2.24 -2.47
N LEU A 148 -25.03 1.25 -1.68
CA LEU A 148 -24.57 1.48 -0.31
C LEU A 148 -23.25 2.29 -0.29
N TRP A 149 -22.36 2.03 -1.25
CA TRP A 149 -21.11 2.77 -1.40
C TRP A 149 -21.36 4.24 -1.69
N ASP A 150 -22.15 4.56 -2.71
CA ASP A 150 -22.43 5.95 -3.11
C ASP A 150 -23.06 6.75 -1.95
N ARG A 151 -24.00 6.12 -1.23
CA ARG A 151 -24.61 6.72 -0.04
C ARG A 151 -23.59 6.93 1.08
N ALA A 152 -22.68 5.98 1.30
CA ALA A 152 -21.66 6.09 2.34
C ALA A 152 -20.61 7.17 2.00
N VAL A 153 -20.19 7.28 0.73
CA VAL A 153 -19.32 8.38 0.27
C VAL A 153 -20.00 9.73 0.50
N PHE A 154 -21.29 9.85 0.17
CA PHE A 154 -22.06 11.07 0.40
C PHE A 154 -22.16 11.44 1.89
N VAL A 155 -22.44 10.47 2.77
CA VAL A 155 -22.50 10.69 4.23
C VAL A 155 -21.13 11.10 4.77
N MET A 156 -20.06 10.41 4.37
CA MET A 156 -18.69 10.78 4.74
C MET A 156 -18.33 12.20 4.30
N GLY A 157 -18.82 12.65 3.14
CA GLY A 157 -18.61 14.01 2.66
C GLY A 157 -19.23 15.10 3.55
N LYS A 158 -20.21 14.75 4.38
CA LYS A 158 -20.80 15.66 5.39
C LYS A 158 -20.01 15.67 6.70
N GLU A 159 -19.37 14.56 7.03
CA GLU A 159 -18.60 14.39 8.28
C GLU A 159 -17.14 14.86 8.12
N CYS A 160 -16.59 14.81 6.91
CA CYS A 160 -15.20 15.15 6.65
C CYS A 160 -15.02 16.67 6.47
N SER A 161 -14.02 17.24 7.16
CA SER A 161 -13.68 18.67 7.04
C SER A 161 -13.19 19.00 5.63
N GLY A 162 -13.69 20.10 5.06
CA GLY A 162 -13.22 20.62 3.77
C GLY A 162 -11.71 20.85 3.74
N ASP A 163 -11.13 21.32 4.86
CA ASP A 163 -9.69 21.58 4.98
C ASP A 163 -8.84 20.31 4.85
N GLU A 164 -9.35 19.18 5.31
CA GLU A 164 -8.64 17.90 5.24
C GLU A 164 -8.60 17.38 3.80
N ILE A 165 -9.69 17.56 3.06
CA ILE A 165 -9.79 17.22 1.63
C ILE A 165 -8.87 18.14 0.82
N ASP A 166 -8.88 19.44 1.13
CA ASP A 166 -8.02 20.41 0.48
C ASP A 166 -6.53 20.16 0.73
N ARG A 167 -6.14 19.66 1.90
CA ARG A 167 -4.76 19.20 2.16
C ARG A 167 -4.38 18.01 1.29
N VAL A 168 -5.29 17.04 1.15
CA VAL A 168 -5.05 15.85 0.30
C VAL A 168 -5.00 16.24 -1.16
N LEU A 169 -5.75 17.25 -1.62
CA LEU A 169 -5.71 17.68 -3.01
C LEU A 169 -4.56 18.65 -3.31
N GLY A 170 -4.16 19.46 -2.33
CA GLY A 170 -3.00 20.36 -2.44
C GLY A 170 -3.09 21.37 -3.57
N PHE A 171 -4.27 21.57 -4.17
CA PHE A 171 -4.48 22.56 -5.21
C PHE A 171 -4.28 23.96 -4.61
N GLY A 172 -3.27 24.69 -5.07
CA GLY A 172 -3.12 26.11 -4.72
C GLY A 172 -4.24 26.97 -5.31
N ASP A 173 -4.41 28.20 -4.83
CA ASP A 173 -5.49 29.11 -5.27
C ASP A 173 -5.57 29.27 -6.80
N LYS A 174 -4.40 29.27 -7.46
CA LYS A 174 -4.31 29.33 -8.93
C LYS A 174 -4.84 28.07 -9.62
N GLN A 175 -4.61 26.88 -9.07
CA GLN A 175 -5.13 25.61 -9.64
C GLN A 175 -6.62 25.44 -9.36
N LYS A 176 -7.08 25.83 -8.16
CA LYS A 176 -8.51 25.83 -7.82
C LYS A 176 -9.32 26.74 -8.74
N SER A 177 -8.73 27.84 -9.23
CA SER A 177 -9.38 28.75 -10.19
C SER A 177 -9.48 28.23 -11.62
N VAL A 178 -8.71 27.18 -11.97
CA VAL A 178 -8.67 26.58 -13.31
C VAL A 178 -9.57 25.35 -13.40
N LEU A 179 -9.76 24.63 -12.29
CA LEU A 179 -10.62 23.45 -12.24
C LEU A 179 -12.10 23.85 -12.38
N SER A 180 -12.83 23.08 -13.19
CA SER A 180 -14.29 23.21 -13.20
C SER A 180 -14.88 22.78 -11.85
N VAL A 181 -16.09 23.26 -11.54
CA VAL A 181 -16.81 22.86 -10.33
C VAL A 181 -17.04 21.34 -10.33
N GLU A 182 -17.35 20.76 -11.48
CA GLU A 182 -17.50 19.30 -11.63
C GLU A 182 -16.19 18.56 -11.37
N GLU A 183 -15.07 19.01 -11.94
CA GLU A 183 -13.76 18.39 -11.73
C GLU A 183 -13.37 18.40 -10.24
N GLY A 184 -13.58 19.53 -9.56
CA GLY A 184 -13.35 19.65 -8.12
C GLY A 184 -14.19 18.66 -7.30
N LEU A 185 -15.45 18.44 -7.69
CA LEU A 185 -16.32 17.44 -7.06
C LEU A 185 -15.84 16.00 -7.29
N TYR A 186 -15.37 15.67 -8.50
CA TYR A 186 -14.82 14.33 -8.80
C TYR A 186 -13.56 14.01 -7.98
N PHE A 187 -12.65 14.97 -7.83
CA PHE A 187 -11.46 14.81 -6.99
C PHE A 187 -11.83 14.63 -5.52
N LYS A 188 -12.76 15.46 -5.03
CA LYS A 188 -13.29 15.36 -3.66
C LYS A 188 -13.94 14.00 -3.40
N GLU A 189 -14.76 13.51 -4.32
CA GLU A 189 -15.39 12.21 -4.22
C GLU A 189 -14.35 11.09 -4.10
N SER A 190 -13.29 11.15 -4.91
CA SER A 190 -12.25 10.10 -4.94
C SER A 190 -11.42 10.08 -3.65
N VAL A 191 -11.16 11.24 -3.03
CA VAL A 191 -10.54 11.32 -1.69
C VAL A 191 -11.45 10.72 -0.62
N LEU A 192 -12.75 11.06 -0.65
CA LEU A 192 -13.73 10.50 0.30
C LEU A 192 -13.87 8.98 0.14
N ALA A 193 -13.87 8.50 -1.11
CA ALA A 193 -13.88 7.08 -1.44
C ALA A 193 -12.67 6.33 -0.85
N LEU A 194 -11.45 6.90 -0.94
CA LEU A 194 -10.26 6.27 -0.37
C LEU A 194 -10.34 6.18 1.16
N LYS A 195 -10.78 7.26 1.82
CA LYS A 195 -11.03 7.26 3.27
C LYS A 195 -12.10 6.25 3.67
N LEU A 196 -13.17 6.13 2.88
CA LEU A 196 -14.24 5.17 3.13
C LEU A 196 -13.70 3.74 3.01
N ALA A 197 -12.86 3.46 2.00
CA ALA A 197 -12.24 2.14 1.83
C ALA A 197 -11.41 1.75 3.06
N LYS A 198 -10.59 2.68 3.58
CA LYS A 198 -9.81 2.46 4.81
C LYS A 198 -10.73 2.13 6.00
N LYS A 199 -11.76 2.95 6.23
CA LYS A 199 -12.75 2.74 7.31
C LYS A 199 -13.48 1.40 7.17
N VAL A 200 -13.82 0.99 5.95
CA VAL A 200 -14.45 -0.32 5.68
C VAL A 200 -13.51 -1.47 6.06
N ILE A 201 -12.22 -1.39 5.69
CA ILE A 201 -11.23 -2.40 6.07
C ILE A 201 -11.04 -2.43 7.59
N GLU A 202 -10.95 -1.29 8.27
CA GLU A 202 -10.85 -1.21 9.73
C GLU A 202 -12.04 -1.88 10.42
N ILE A 203 -13.26 -1.62 9.97
CA ILE A 203 -14.47 -2.30 10.47
C ILE A 203 -14.38 -3.81 10.26
N GLN A 204 -13.92 -4.26 9.09
CA GLN A 204 -13.77 -5.68 8.80
C GLN A 204 -12.65 -6.35 9.61
N GLN A 205 -11.56 -5.65 9.93
CA GLN A 205 -10.56 -6.13 10.89
C GLN A 205 -11.17 -6.29 12.28
N GLY A 206 -12.02 -5.34 12.71
CA GLY A 206 -12.76 -5.42 13.97
C GLY A 206 -13.57 -6.71 14.11
N PHE A 207 -14.10 -7.26 13.02
CA PHE A 207 -14.84 -8.53 13.04
C PHE A 207 -13.93 -9.75 13.26
N ARG A 208 -12.62 -9.62 13.05
CA ARG A 208 -11.64 -10.71 13.06
C ARG A 208 -10.73 -10.72 14.30
N VAL A 209 -10.75 -9.67 15.12
CA VAL A 209 -9.88 -9.50 16.31
C VAL A 209 -9.82 -10.73 17.19
N ASN A 210 -10.98 -11.23 17.63
CA ASN A 210 -11.03 -12.40 18.52
C ASN A 210 -10.45 -13.67 17.88
N ALA A 211 -10.66 -13.84 16.57
CA ALA A 211 -10.14 -14.98 15.83
C ALA A 211 -8.61 -14.88 15.64
N ILE A 212 -8.09 -13.68 15.38
CA ILE A 212 -6.65 -13.41 15.29
C ILE A 212 -5.99 -13.62 16.65
N ALA A 213 -6.57 -13.08 17.73
CA ALA A 213 -6.07 -13.28 19.09
C ALA A 213 -6.02 -14.76 19.48
N ASN A 214 -7.07 -15.54 19.15
CA ASN A 214 -7.07 -16.99 19.39
C ASN A 214 -6.01 -17.71 18.54
N MET A 215 -5.86 -17.33 17.27
CA MET A 215 -4.85 -17.90 16.37
C MET A 215 -3.42 -17.66 16.89
N ASN A 216 -3.12 -16.43 17.33
CA ASN A 216 -1.82 -16.08 17.90
C ASN A 216 -1.53 -16.84 19.21
N ARG A 217 -2.53 -17.02 20.08
CA ARG A 217 -2.38 -17.77 21.34
C ARG A 217 -2.15 -19.27 21.14
N THR A 218 -2.86 -19.86 20.18
CA THR A 218 -2.84 -21.32 19.94
C THR A 218 -1.72 -21.74 18.98
N GLY A 219 -1.03 -20.78 18.34
CA GLY A 219 -0.08 -21.06 17.27
C GLY A 219 -0.72 -21.64 16.01
N GLY A 220 -2.04 -21.47 15.86
CA GLY A 220 -2.79 -21.94 14.69
C GLY A 220 -2.47 -21.13 13.44
N PHE A 221 -2.89 -21.63 12.28
CA PHE A 221 -2.75 -20.93 11.01
C PHE A 221 -4.08 -20.82 10.28
N SER A 222 -4.41 -19.61 9.85
CA SER A 222 -5.51 -19.34 8.94
C SER A 222 -5.07 -18.36 7.87
N ARG A 223 -5.17 -18.78 6.61
CA ARG A 223 -4.84 -17.95 5.46
C ARG A 223 -5.69 -16.69 5.40
N SER A 224 -6.99 -16.79 5.67
CA SER A 224 -7.91 -15.64 5.57
C SER A 224 -7.67 -14.58 6.64
N LEU A 225 -7.31 -15.01 7.87
CA LEU A 225 -6.93 -14.10 8.96
C LEU A 225 -5.54 -13.50 8.71
N THR A 226 -4.60 -14.30 8.21
CA THR A 226 -3.25 -13.84 7.88
C THR A 226 -3.25 -12.83 6.73
N HIS A 227 -4.09 -13.05 5.72
CA HIS A 227 -4.27 -12.09 4.64
C HIS A 227 -4.96 -10.82 5.15
N SER A 228 -5.88 -10.90 6.12
CA SER A 228 -6.61 -9.70 6.54
C SER A 228 -5.68 -8.60 7.03
N SER A 229 -4.62 -8.96 7.74
CA SER A 229 -3.62 -8.02 8.27
C SER A 229 -2.91 -7.18 7.20
N THR A 230 -2.94 -7.61 5.93
CA THR A 230 -2.29 -6.92 4.80
C THR A 230 -3.29 -6.35 3.80
N ASP A 231 -4.59 -6.32 4.11
CA ASP A 231 -5.63 -5.89 3.16
C ASP A 231 -5.47 -4.45 2.69
N TRP A 232 -5.16 -3.52 3.59
CA TRP A 232 -4.98 -2.11 3.24
C TRP A 232 -3.78 -1.84 2.32
N PRO A 233 -2.55 -2.25 2.67
CA PRO A 233 -1.41 -2.02 1.78
C PRO A 233 -1.57 -2.73 0.43
N VAL A 234 -2.21 -3.91 0.40
CA VAL A 234 -2.47 -4.64 -0.86
C VAL A 234 -3.51 -3.93 -1.73
N LEU A 235 -4.56 -3.35 -1.14
CA LEU A 235 -5.53 -2.54 -1.89
C LEU A 235 -4.84 -1.32 -2.53
N LEU A 236 -4.00 -0.61 -1.77
CA LEU A 236 -3.27 0.55 -2.29
C LEU A 236 -2.33 0.16 -3.43
N LEU A 237 -1.64 -0.97 -3.32
CA LEU A 237 -0.81 -1.50 -4.39
C LEU A 237 -1.60 -1.85 -5.66
N ASP A 238 -2.78 -2.48 -5.52
CA ASP A 238 -3.67 -2.78 -6.64
C ASP A 238 -4.12 -1.49 -7.34
N LEU A 239 -4.53 -0.47 -6.57
CA LEU A 239 -4.93 0.83 -7.10
C LEU A 239 -3.78 1.57 -7.79
N LEU A 240 -2.59 1.58 -7.19
CA LEU A 240 -1.40 2.16 -7.81
C LEU A 240 -1.02 1.42 -9.09
N SER A 241 -1.18 0.10 -9.13
CA SER A 241 -0.95 -0.69 -10.34
C SER A 241 -1.91 -0.33 -11.46
N GLN A 242 -3.20 -0.19 -11.15
CA GLN A 242 -4.20 0.26 -12.14
C GLN A 242 -3.92 1.69 -12.61
N ALA A 243 -3.53 2.59 -11.69
CA ALA A 243 -3.15 3.95 -12.04
C ALA A 243 -1.91 4.01 -12.95
N ALA A 244 -0.99 3.04 -12.83
CA ALA A 244 0.22 2.95 -13.67
C ALA A 244 -0.08 2.68 -15.15
N GLU A 245 -1.26 2.15 -15.47
CA GLU A 245 -1.68 1.90 -16.85
C GLU A 245 -2.11 3.18 -17.59
N ILE A 246 -2.36 4.27 -16.86
CA ILE A 246 -2.74 5.57 -17.43
C ILE A 246 -1.45 6.36 -17.70
N ASP A 247 -1.20 6.75 -18.96
CA ASP A 247 0.06 7.23 -19.58
C ASP A 247 0.82 8.42 -18.89
N HIS A 248 0.43 8.83 -17.69
CA HIS A 248 1.01 9.95 -16.95
C HIS A 248 1.31 9.67 -15.46
N PHE A 249 1.19 8.43 -15.00
CA PHE A 249 1.52 8.06 -13.63
C PHE A 249 2.38 6.79 -13.58
N GLN A 250 3.56 6.86 -12.97
CA GLN A 250 4.47 5.70 -12.87
C GLN A 250 4.97 5.48 -11.43
N PRO A 251 4.22 4.70 -10.63
CA PRO A 251 4.55 4.42 -9.25
C PRO A 251 5.68 3.40 -9.11
N LYS A 252 6.52 3.60 -8.09
CA LYS A 252 7.60 2.70 -7.70
C LYS A 252 7.66 2.64 -6.19
N LEU A 253 7.86 1.45 -5.65
CA LEU A 253 7.95 1.22 -4.20
C LEU A 253 9.30 0.57 -3.88
N VAL A 254 10.09 1.23 -3.05
CA VAL A 254 11.35 0.68 -2.57
C VAL A 254 11.15 0.22 -1.14
N ILE A 255 11.31 -1.08 -0.89
CA ILE A 255 11.18 -1.68 0.44
C ILE A 255 12.56 -2.15 0.91
N ASN A 256 13.09 -1.48 1.91
CA ASN A 256 14.31 -1.84 2.59
C ASN A 256 14.01 -2.69 3.83
N ASN A 257 14.86 -3.68 4.09
CA ASN A 257 14.86 -4.47 5.33
C ASN A 257 13.54 -5.22 5.60
N ILE A 258 12.89 -5.74 4.55
CA ILE A 258 11.64 -6.52 4.68
C ILE A 258 11.73 -7.67 5.69
N GLU A 259 12.89 -8.31 5.77
CA GLU A 259 13.18 -9.43 6.68
C GLU A 259 13.07 -9.05 8.18
N VAL A 260 13.14 -7.75 8.52
CA VAL A 260 12.91 -7.25 9.89
C VAL A 260 11.50 -7.62 10.37
N LEU A 261 10.52 -7.66 9.47
CA LEU A 261 9.13 -8.02 9.81
C LEU A 261 9.03 -9.42 10.43
N LYS A 262 9.92 -10.36 10.10
CA LYS A 262 9.94 -11.71 10.71
C LYS A 262 10.22 -11.67 12.20
N HIS A 263 10.90 -10.63 12.67
CA HIS A 263 11.30 -10.46 14.05
C HIS A 263 10.48 -9.39 14.78
N ALA A 264 9.57 -8.69 14.08
CA ALA A 264 8.78 -7.61 14.65
C ALA A 264 7.89 -8.10 15.82
N THR A 265 7.81 -7.29 16.87
CA THR A 265 6.99 -7.59 18.04
C THR A 265 5.53 -7.27 17.74
N VAL A 266 4.63 -8.15 18.19
CA VAL A 266 3.19 -7.90 18.11
C VAL A 266 2.79 -7.09 19.32
N ASP A 267 2.30 -5.87 19.08
CA ASP A 267 1.90 -4.89 20.09
C ASP A 267 0.44 -4.44 19.95
N ASP A 268 -0.30 -5.01 18.99
CA ASP A 268 -1.71 -4.72 18.77
C ASP A 268 -2.56 -6.00 18.60
N GLU A 269 -3.86 -5.91 18.93
CA GLU A 269 -4.80 -7.04 18.90
C GLU A 269 -5.29 -7.41 17.48
N PHE A 270 -5.00 -6.56 16.48
CA PHE A 270 -5.44 -6.73 15.10
C PHE A 270 -4.38 -7.42 14.23
N SER A 271 -3.16 -7.52 14.73
CA SER A 271 -2.01 -8.06 14.01
C SER A 271 -1.85 -9.56 14.22
N VAL A 272 -1.50 -10.24 13.14
CA VAL A 272 -0.89 -11.56 13.21
C VAL A 272 0.58 -11.45 13.60
N SER A 273 1.22 -12.58 13.90
CA SER A 273 2.66 -12.59 14.18
C SER A 273 3.49 -11.98 13.04
N GLY A 274 4.63 -11.36 13.36
CA GLY A 274 5.55 -10.78 12.39
C GLY A 274 5.88 -11.69 11.20
N PRO A 275 6.24 -12.98 11.41
CA PRO A 275 6.46 -13.93 10.32
C PRO A 275 5.24 -14.13 9.40
N LEU A 276 4.04 -14.23 9.98
CA LEU A 276 2.82 -14.40 9.20
C LEU A 276 2.50 -13.14 8.39
N TYR A 277 2.70 -11.96 8.98
CA TYR A 277 2.52 -10.69 8.29
C TYR A 277 3.50 -10.54 7.13
N HIS A 278 4.79 -10.80 7.39
CA HIS A 278 5.87 -10.79 6.39
C HIS A 278 5.52 -11.66 5.18
N ASP A 279 5.21 -12.93 5.43
CA ASP A 279 4.94 -13.89 4.36
C ASP A 279 3.66 -13.50 3.61
N SER A 280 2.61 -13.10 4.33
CA SER A 280 1.36 -12.59 3.75
C SER A 280 1.59 -11.42 2.80
N LEU A 281 2.39 -10.44 3.21
CA LEU A 281 2.68 -9.25 2.43
C LEU A 281 3.40 -9.61 1.14
N ILE A 282 4.48 -10.42 1.22
CA ILE A 282 5.23 -10.86 0.04
C ILE A 282 4.34 -11.66 -0.91
N TRP A 283 3.62 -12.67 -0.40
CA TRP A 283 2.78 -13.52 -1.23
C TRP A 283 1.69 -12.72 -1.95
N ARG A 284 1.12 -11.71 -1.31
CA ARG A 284 0.08 -10.89 -1.91
C ARG A 284 0.63 -9.85 -2.89
N ILE A 285 1.79 -9.26 -2.63
CA ILE A 285 2.51 -8.43 -3.61
C ILE A 285 2.77 -9.25 -4.88
N ILE A 286 3.30 -10.46 -4.71
CA ILE A 286 3.53 -11.42 -5.80
C ILE A 286 2.23 -11.73 -6.56
N ALA A 287 1.13 -11.99 -5.84
CA ALA A 287 -0.16 -12.35 -6.43
C ALA A 287 -0.83 -11.21 -7.21
N LEU A 288 -0.48 -9.95 -6.94
CA LEU A 288 -0.90 -8.79 -7.76
C LEU A 288 -0.18 -8.73 -9.12
N GLY A 289 0.69 -9.69 -9.42
CA GLY A 289 1.45 -9.75 -10.69
C GLY A 289 2.86 -9.19 -10.58
N ALA A 290 3.31 -8.75 -9.39
CA ALA A 290 4.67 -8.26 -9.19
C ALA A 290 5.74 -9.28 -9.64
N ASN A 291 5.45 -10.58 -9.56
CA ASN A 291 6.36 -11.65 -9.97
C ASN A 291 6.64 -11.73 -11.49
N GLU A 292 5.93 -10.97 -12.33
CA GLU A 292 6.28 -10.90 -13.75
C GLU A 292 7.49 -9.97 -13.99
N ARG A 293 7.79 -9.02 -13.06
CA ARG A 293 8.84 -7.99 -13.25
C ARG A 293 9.52 -7.48 -11.96
N GLN A 294 9.47 -8.22 -10.86
CA GLN A 294 10.21 -7.91 -9.64
C GLN A 294 11.72 -8.00 -9.90
N ILE A 295 12.48 -7.03 -9.40
CA ILE A 295 13.94 -7.10 -9.43
C ILE A 295 14.47 -7.24 -8.01
N ASP A 296 14.94 -8.45 -7.70
CA ASP A 296 15.63 -8.74 -6.46
C ASP A 296 17.08 -8.26 -6.56
N ILE A 297 17.53 -7.46 -5.60
CA ILE A 297 18.93 -7.05 -5.47
C ILE A 297 19.51 -7.77 -4.26
N HIS A 298 20.40 -8.73 -4.53
CA HIS A 298 21.26 -9.36 -3.54
C HIS A 298 22.67 -8.77 -3.55
#